data_AF-A0A935MY46-F1
#
_entry.id   AF-A0A935MY46-F1
#
_cell.length_a   1.000
_cell.length_b   1.000
_cell.length_c   1.000
_cell.angle_alpha   90.00
_cell.angle_beta   90.00
_cell.angle_gamma   90.00
#
_symmetry.space_group_name_H-M   'P 1'
#
loop_
_entity.id
_entity.type
_entity.pdbx_description
1 polymer ?
#
loop_
_entity_poly.entity_id
_entity_poly.type
_entity_poly.pdbx_seq_one_letter_code
_entity_poly.pdbx_strand_id
1 'polypeptide(L)'
;MVGHRQIFHIVVQYSYITPVELTSFAATTDSRNVTLNWSTATELNNSGFQVERSNGTAYEVVGFVAGHGTTTSPKLFICRSECDASSLNSGVYFYRIDADGIDGQKFSSVKKMILTK
;
A
#
# COMPACT_ATOMS: atom_id res chain seq x y z
N MET A 1 -39.08 5.21 45.54
CA MET A 1 -38.06 4.43 44.79
C MET A 1 -38.32 4.64 43.31
N VAL A 2 -37.47 5.41 42.62
CA VAL A 2 -37.59 5.65 41.17
C VAL A 2 -36.46 4.89 40.47
N GLY A 3 -36.84 3.88 39.69
CA GLY A 3 -35.91 3.08 38.88
C GLY A 3 -35.37 3.91 37.73
N HIS A 4 -34.06 4.11 37.70
CA HIS A 4 -33.39 4.77 36.59
C HIS A 4 -33.25 3.76 35.45
N ARG A 5 -33.85 4.06 34.30
CA ARG A 5 -33.64 3.28 33.08
C ARG A 5 -32.24 3.60 32.55
N GLN A 6 -31.33 2.65 32.70
CA GLN A 6 -30.03 2.70 32.03
C GLN A 6 -30.26 2.47 30.54
N ILE A 7 -30.00 3.50 29.72
CA ILE A 7 -29.96 3.36 28.25
C ILE A 7 -28.56 2.83 27.90
N PHE A 8 -28.48 1.63 27.34
CA PHE A 8 -27.25 1.08 26.80
C PHE A 8 -27.04 1.64 25.39
N HIS A 9 -25.96 2.39 25.18
CA HIS A 9 -25.50 2.72 23.83
C HIS A 9 -24.79 1.51 23.25
N ILE A 10 -25.42 0.83 22.28
CA ILE A 10 -24.74 -0.17 21.46
C ILE A 10 -23.91 0.60 20.43
N VAL A 11 -22.59 0.61 20.61
CA VAL A 11 -21.68 1.10 19.59
C VAL A 11 -21.38 -0.05 18.64
N VAL A 12 -21.95 -0.03 17.44
CA VAL A 12 -21.60 -1.00 16.38
C VAL A 12 -20.31 -0.52 15.72
N GLN A 13 -19.18 -1.18 16.00
CA GLN A 13 -17.91 -0.93 15.33
C GLN A 13 -17.89 -1.68 14.00
N TYR A 14 -17.88 -0.96 12.87
CA TYR A 14 -17.67 -1.56 11.56
C TYR A 14 -16.18 -1.73 11.32
N SER A 15 -15.65 -2.96 11.43
CA SER A 15 -14.31 -3.25 10.96
C SER A 15 -14.32 -3.30 9.43
N TYR A 16 -13.74 -2.28 8.78
CA TYR A 16 -13.49 -2.34 7.35
C TYR A 16 -12.41 -3.40 7.11
N ILE A 17 -12.82 -4.54 6.57
CA ILE A 17 -11.88 -5.55 6.11
C ILE A 17 -11.10 -4.95 4.94
N THR A 18 -9.78 -4.92 5.09
CA THR A 18 -8.83 -4.49 4.06
C THR A 18 -7.98 -5.71 3.71
N PRO A 19 -7.62 -5.92 2.43
CA PRO A 19 -6.73 -7.02 2.06
C PRO A 19 -5.34 -6.87 2.67
N VAL A 20 -4.97 -5.66 3.10
CA VAL A 20 -3.64 -5.36 3.60
C VAL A 20 -3.71 -4.37 4.76
N GLU A 21 -3.01 -4.69 5.85
CA GLU A 21 -2.66 -3.74 6.90
C GLU A 21 -1.19 -3.32 6.73
N LEU A 22 -0.98 -2.12 6.21
CA LEU A 22 0.35 -1.61 5.90
C LEU A 22 1.00 -0.96 7.13
N THR A 23 2.24 -1.33 7.43
CA THR A 23 3.03 -0.73 8.52
C THR A 23 4.03 0.30 8.03
N SER A 24 4.55 0.17 6.82
CA SER A 24 5.44 1.18 6.22
C SER A 24 5.38 1.17 4.70
N PHE A 25 5.61 2.33 4.08
CA PHE A 25 5.89 2.45 2.65
C PHE A 25 6.88 3.59 2.41
N ALA A 26 8.01 3.24 1.78
CA ALA A 26 9.10 4.14 1.49
C ALA A 26 9.59 3.98 0.05
N ALA A 27 10.08 5.08 -0.50
CA ALA A 27 10.78 5.14 -1.77
C ALA A 27 12.14 5.76 -1.52
N THR A 28 13.21 5.10 -1.94
CA THR A 28 14.58 5.59 -1.85
C THR A 28 15.20 5.63 -3.23
N THR A 29 16.18 6.51 -3.40
CA THR A 29 16.92 6.69 -4.64
C THR A 29 18.40 6.50 -4.41
N ASP A 30 19.05 5.72 -5.25
CA ASP A 30 20.51 5.61 -5.32
C ASP A 30 20.95 5.95 -6.74
N SER A 31 21.48 7.16 -6.92
CA SER A 31 21.87 7.77 -8.20
C SER A 31 20.78 7.69 -9.29
N ARG A 32 20.71 6.57 -10.01
CA ARG A 32 19.76 6.30 -11.10
C ARG A 32 18.69 5.26 -10.77
N ASN A 33 18.79 4.60 -9.62
CA ASN A 33 17.89 3.52 -9.23
C ASN A 33 16.88 4.02 -8.21
N VAL A 34 15.62 3.63 -8.40
CA VAL A 34 14.57 3.78 -7.39
C VAL A 34 14.34 2.43 -6.74
N THR A 35 14.30 2.41 -5.40
CA THR A 35 13.86 1.24 -4.64
C THR A 35 12.62 1.61 -3.86
N LEU A 36 11.55 0.85 -4.07
CA LEU A 36 10.38 0.89 -3.20
C LEU A 36 10.53 -0.21 -2.15
N ASN A 37 10.26 0.12 -0.88
CA ASN A 37 10.22 -0.84 0.21
C ASN A 37 8.94 -0.61 1.00
N TRP A 38 8.23 -1.69 1.31
CA TRP A 38 7.07 -1.62 2.18
C TRP A 38 6.95 -2.86 3.04
N SER A 39 6.15 -2.73 4.10
CA SER A 39 5.89 -3.81 5.03
C SER A 39 4.42 -3.87 5.39
N THR A 40 3.91 -5.09 5.51
CA THR A 40 2.55 -5.39 6.00
C THR A 40 2.65 -5.94 7.41
N ALA A 41 1.66 -5.65 8.27
CA ALA A 41 1.45 -6.39 9.50
C ALA A 41 0.67 -7.67 9.22
N THR A 42 -0.42 -7.53 8.46
CA THR A 42 -1.33 -8.61 8.07
C THR A 42 -1.75 -8.47 6.61
N GLU A 43 -2.09 -9.59 5.99
CA GLU A 43 -2.68 -9.70 4.66
C GLU A 43 -3.87 -10.66 4.71
N LEU A 44 -4.94 -10.33 4.00
CA LEU A 44 -6.14 -11.15 3.87
C LEU A 44 -6.42 -11.36 2.38
N ASN A 45 -6.18 -12.58 1.92
CA ASN A 45 -6.37 -13.00 0.53
C ASN A 45 -5.68 -12.09 -0.49
N ASN A 46 -4.50 -11.56 -0.14
CA ASN A 46 -3.75 -10.66 -0.99
C ASN A 46 -2.97 -11.43 -2.06
N SER A 47 -3.33 -11.28 -3.33
CA SER A 47 -2.57 -11.85 -4.45
C SER A 47 -1.27 -11.09 -4.71
N GLY A 48 -1.18 -9.83 -4.29
CA GLY A 48 0.00 -8.98 -4.47
C GLY A 48 -0.35 -7.54 -4.73
N PHE A 49 0.70 -6.79 -5.06
CA PHE A 49 0.67 -5.34 -5.18
C PHE A 49 0.96 -4.96 -6.62
N GLN A 50 -0.02 -4.33 -7.26
CA GLN A 50 0.23 -3.54 -8.46
C GLN A 50 1.00 -2.29 -8.04
N VAL A 51 2.14 -2.07 -8.67
CA VAL A 51 2.97 -0.90 -8.43
C VAL A 51 2.80 0.05 -9.60
N GLU A 52 2.46 1.29 -9.28
CA GLU A 52 2.21 2.33 -10.26
C GLU A 52 3.06 3.56 -9.97
N ARG A 53 3.32 4.33 -11.02
CA ARG A 53 4.09 5.57 -10.96
C ARG A 53 3.34 6.69 -11.65
N SER A 54 3.47 7.92 -11.15
CA SER A 54 2.99 9.12 -11.82
C SER A 54 4.02 10.25 -11.70
N ASN A 55 4.09 11.10 -12.72
CA ASN A 55 4.81 12.38 -12.70
C ASN A 55 3.88 13.57 -12.36
N GLY A 56 2.67 13.30 -11.85
CA GLY A 56 1.65 14.31 -11.53
C GLY A 56 0.52 14.43 -12.54
N THR A 57 0.48 13.58 -13.57
CA THR A 57 -0.59 13.56 -14.59
C THR A 57 -1.47 12.32 -14.47
N ALA A 58 -1.00 11.16 -14.94
CA ALA A 58 -1.66 9.86 -14.84
C ALA A 58 -0.75 8.85 -14.13
N TYR A 59 -1.36 7.80 -13.57
CA TYR A 59 -0.63 6.64 -13.07
C TYR A 59 -0.42 5.64 -14.22
N GLU A 60 0.81 5.16 -14.34
CA GLU A 60 1.19 4.05 -15.21
C GLU A 60 1.58 2.85 -14.34
N VAL A 61 1.24 1.64 -14.79
CA VAL A 61 1.68 0.41 -14.13
C VAL A 61 3.14 0.20 -14.44
N VAL A 62 3.96 0.14 -13.40
CA VAL A 62 5.41 -0.09 -13.53
C VAL A 62 5.81 -1.49 -13.12
N GLY A 63 5.06 -2.16 -12.24
CA GLY A 63 5.40 -3.52 -11.85
C GLY A 63 4.31 -4.21 -11.05
N PHE A 64 4.57 -5.47 -10.71
CA PHE A 64 3.73 -6.26 -9.82
C PHE A 64 4.61 -7.06 -8.87
N VAL A 65 4.30 -7.01 -7.57
CA VAL A 65 5.00 -7.79 -6.55
C VAL A 65 4.01 -8.74 -5.89
N ALA A 66 4.25 -10.05 -6.05
CA ALA A 66 3.36 -11.08 -5.53
C ALA A 66 3.22 -11.00 -4.00
N GLY A 67 1.99 -11.17 -3.51
CA GLY A 67 1.64 -11.18 -2.10
C GLY A 67 1.81 -12.57 -1.49
N HIS A 68 1.41 -12.72 -0.23
CA HIS A 68 1.48 -13.99 0.49
C HIS A 68 0.11 -14.61 0.79
N GLY A 69 -0.96 -14.16 0.11
CA GLY A 69 -2.32 -14.61 0.37
C GLY A 69 -2.83 -14.11 1.71
N THR A 70 -3.18 -15.03 2.60
CA THR A 70 -3.63 -14.70 3.97
C THR A 70 -2.51 -14.97 4.96
N THR A 71 -2.07 -13.94 5.67
CA THR A 71 -1.04 -14.03 6.70
C THR A 71 -1.28 -13.01 7.80
N THR A 72 -1.09 -13.41 9.05
CA THR A 72 -1.08 -12.49 10.21
C THR A 72 0.34 -12.15 10.68
N SER A 73 1.36 -12.70 10.01
CA SER A 73 2.76 -12.38 10.26
C SER A 73 3.24 -11.27 9.32
N PRO A 74 4.10 -10.35 9.81
CA PRO A 74 4.62 -9.28 8.98
C PRO A 74 5.35 -9.77 7.74
N LYS A 75 5.18 -9.07 6.63
CA LYS A 75 5.90 -9.32 5.38
C LYS A 75 6.64 -8.08 4.92
N LEU A 76 7.77 -8.30 4.27
CA LEU A 76 8.63 -7.27 3.71
C LEU A 76 8.67 -7.43 2.20
N PHE A 77 8.54 -6.31 1.50
CA PHE A 77 8.49 -6.26 0.06
C PHE A 77 9.48 -5.21 -0.45
N ILE A 78 10.06 -5.51 -1.61
CA ILE A 78 10.98 -4.64 -2.31
C ILE A 78 10.62 -4.66 -3.80
N CYS A 79 10.57 -3.50 -4.43
CA CYS A 79 10.54 -3.38 -5.88
C CYS A 79 11.77 -2.63 -6.39
N ARG A 80 12.51 -3.23 -7.32
CA ARG A 80 13.68 -2.62 -7.97
C ARG A 80 13.67 -2.86 -9.47
N SER A 81 13.86 -4.12 -9.88
CA SER A 81 13.94 -4.54 -11.28
C SER A 81 12.61 -4.39 -12.00
N GLU A 82 11.52 -4.75 -11.31
CA GLU A 82 10.17 -4.70 -11.84
C GLU A 82 9.76 -3.24 -12.02
N CYS A 83 10.14 -2.36 -11.10
CA CYS A 83 9.78 -0.94 -11.09
C CYS A 83 10.86 -0.04 -11.69
N ASP A 84 11.52 -0.47 -12.77
CA ASP A 84 12.68 0.23 -13.33
C ASP A 84 12.43 1.74 -13.54
N ALA A 85 13.40 2.52 -13.08
CA ALA A 85 13.40 3.97 -13.08
C ALA A 85 14.66 4.56 -13.73
N SER A 86 15.49 3.71 -14.34
CA SER A 86 16.78 4.10 -14.93
C SER A 86 16.65 5.24 -15.97
N SER A 87 15.56 5.24 -16.73
CA SER A 87 15.23 6.20 -17.79
C SER A 87 14.57 7.50 -17.30
N LEU A 88 14.20 7.60 -16.02
CA LEU A 88 13.48 8.76 -15.50
C LEU A 88 14.38 9.99 -15.41
N ASN A 89 13.86 11.16 -15.75
CA ASN A 89 14.53 12.44 -15.51
C ASN A 89 14.38 12.86 -14.04
N SER A 90 15.26 13.76 -13.58
CA SER A 90 15.09 14.40 -12.29
C SER A 90 13.72 15.09 -12.20
N GLY A 91 13.07 14.98 -11.05
CA GLY A 91 11.71 15.48 -10.88
C GLY A 91 10.99 14.85 -9.70
N VAL A 92 9.72 15.21 -9.57
CA VAL A 92 8.82 14.67 -8.54
C VAL A 92 8.03 13.51 -9.15
N TYR A 93 8.01 12.40 -8.43
CA TYR A 93 7.22 11.23 -8.78
C TYR A 93 6.34 10.81 -7.60
N PHE A 94 5.23 10.16 -7.91
CA PHE A 94 4.35 9.52 -6.95
C PHE A 94 4.33 8.04 -7.27
N TYR A 95 4.65 7.21 -6.29
CA TYR A 95 4.49 5.77 -6.40
C TYR A 95 3.27 5.34 -5.62
N ARG A 96 2.49 4.45 -6.20
CA ARG A 96 1.32 3.86 -5.56
C ARG A 96 1.49 2.34 -5.53
N ILE A 97 1.17 1.74 -4.40
CA ILE A 97 0.93 0.30 -4.31
C ILE A 97 -0.57 0.09 -4.13
N ASP A 98 -1.16 -0.72 -5.00
CA ASP A 98 -2.56 -1.12 -4.96
C ASP A 98 -2.66 -2.63 -4.79
N ALA A 99 -3.51 -3.08 -3.87
CA ALA A 99 -3.82 -4.48 -3.68
C ALA A 99 -5.34 -4.68 -3.74
N ASP A 100 -5.77 -5.65 -4.54
CA ASP A 100 -7.14 -6.10 -4.58
C ASP A 100 -7.33 -7.26 -3.58
N GLY A 101 -8.37 -7.15 -2.77
CA GLY A 101 -8.86 -8.23 -1.92
C GLY A 101 -9.98 -9.01 -2.57
N ILE A 102 -10.43 -10.05 -1.88
CA ILE A 102 -11.65 -10.78 -2.26
C ILE A 102 -12.88 -9.89 -2.00
N ASP A 103 -13.93 -10.08 -2.80
CA ASP A 103 -15.22 -9.38 -2.71
C ASP A 103 -15.14 -7.85 -2.89
N GLY A 104 -14.16 -7.38 -3.67
CA GLY A 104 -14.04 -5.97 -4.06
C GLY A 104 -13.42 -5.06 -2.99
N GLN A 105 -12.90 -5.63 -1.90
CA GLN A 105 -12.06 -4.88 -0.98
C GLN A 105 -10.81 -4.41 -1.72
N LYS A 106 -10.35 -3.19 -1.42
CA LYS A 106 -9.15 -2.62 -2.04
C LYS A 106 -8.30 -1.95 -0.98
N PHE A 107 -7.00 -2.00 -1.20
CA PHE A 107 -6.01 -1.25 -0.45
C PHE A 107 -5.18 -0.41 -1.43
N SER A 108 -4.88 0.84 -1.03
CA SER A 108 -4.02 1.73 -1.79
C SER A 108 -3.13 2.55 -0.85
N SER A 109 -1.87 2.74 -1.22
CA SER A 109 -0.97 3.66 -0.52
C SER A 109 -0.08 4.40 -1.50
N VAL A 110 0.11 5.70 -1.29
CA VAL A 110 0.88 6.58 -2.17
C VAL A 110 2.08 7.15 -1.44
N LYS A 111 3.24 7.13 -2.11
CA LYS A 111 4.47 7.76 -1.65
C LYS A 111 5.01 8.75 -2.69
N LYS A 112 5.15 10.01 -2.28
CA LYS A 112 5.90 11.02 -3.02
C LYS A 112 7.41 10.74 -2.92
N MET A 113 8.11 10.87 -4.04
CA MET A 113 9.54 10.70 -4.20
C MET A 113 10.10 11.87 -5.04
N ILE A 114 11.32 12.32 -4.71
CA ILE A 114 12.04 13.32 -5.49
C ILE A 114 13.29 12.64 -6.04
N LEU A 115 13.40 12.57 -7.36
CA LEU A 115 14.56 12.03 -8.05
C LEU A 115 15.48 13.17 -8.43
N THR A 116 16.72 13.12 -7.96
CA THR A 116 17.79 14.06 -8.32
C THR A 116 18.93 13.24 -8.93
N LYS A 117 19.30 13.54 -10.17
CA LYS A 117 20.41 12.88 -10.88
C LYS A 117 21.64 13.77 -10.84
#